data_AF-A0A9E0MNB4-F1
#
_entry.id   AF-A0A9E0MNB4-F1
#
_cell.length_a   1.000
_cell.length_b   1.000
_cell.length_c   1.000
_cell.angle_alpha   90.00
_cell.angle_beta   90.00
_cell.angle_gamma   90.00
#
_symmetry.space_group_name_H-M   'P 1'
#
loop_
_entity.id
_entity.type
_entity.pdbx_description
1 polymer ?
#
loop_
_entity_poly.entity_id
_entity_poly.type
_entity_poly.pdbx_seq_one_letter_code
_entity_poly.pdbx_strand_id
1 'polypeptide(L)'
;MTRPGAPGRTLGALMASVVIAGCGGKAAAPPVAAGDGTQHGHDHDPDHHGAVAPADAEADRDHLPHVDAPLPDAPPPAPPTDAAQVRVDLLAAETEAYRSARPVLERHCGRCHQRGGRQATAKKLGHFDMTTYPFGGHHADELGRVIRAVLGVGGGKPTMPAGRPGVVQGDDLAAIVAWAEAWDLAQAGGAHPPRPAHHHH
;
A
#
# COMPACT_ATOMS: atom_id res chain seq x y z
N MET A 1 -16.76 -10.12 -61.48
CA MET A 1 -17.30 -8.76 -61.32
C MET A 1 -16.48 -8.05 -60.25
N THR A 2 -15.52 -7.25 -60.68
CA THR A 2 -14.66 -6.38 -59.86
C THR A 2 -15.17 -4.96 -59.98
N ARG A 3 -15.35 -4.24 -58.86
CA ARG A 3 -15.15 -2.79 -58.72
C ARG A 3 -15.43 -2.30 -57.28
N PRO A 4 -14.98 -1.09 -56.87
CA PRO A 4 -13.86 -0.95 -55.91
C PRO A 4 -14.08 0.12 -54.82
N GLY A 5 -13.12 0.23 -53.90
CA GLY A 5 -12.71 1.52 -53.28
C GLY A 5 -13.66 2.13 -52.24
N ALA A 6 -13.23 3.00 -51.33
CA ALA A 6 -11.92 3.51 -50.97
C ALA A 6 -12.14 4.27 -49.61
N PRO A 7 -11.31 5.24 -49.19
CA PRO A 7 -10.57 5.11 -47.95
C PRO A 7 -10.89 6.20 -46.91
N GLY A 8 -10.34 6.00 -45.72
CA GLY A 8 -9.75 7.10 -44.98
C GLY A 8 -10.55 7.63 -43.81
N ARG A 9 -9.76 7.98 -42.79
CA ARG A 9 -9.91 9.04 -41.77
C ARG A 9 -9.59 8.47 -40.39
N THR A 10 -8.67 9.01 -39.60
CA THR A 10 -7.72 10.11 -39.75
C THR A 10 -6.70 9.88 -38.63
N LEU A 11 -5.44 10.22 -38.87
CA LEU A 11 -4.47 10.38 -37.79
C LEU A 11 -5.00 11.39 -36.78
N GLY A 12 -5.09 10.99 -35.51
CA GLY A 12 -5.30 11.88 -34.37
C GLY A 12 -4.18 11.67 -33.35
N ALA A 13 -2.94 12.01 -33.75
CA ALA A 13 -1.84 12.14 -32.82
C ALA A 13 -1.96 13.50 -32.10
N LEU A 14 -2.21 13.47 -30.80
CA LEU A 14 -1.94 14.58 -29.90
C LEU A 14 -1.10 14.04 -28.75
N MET A 15 0.21 14.06 -29.00
CA MET A 15 1.25 13.89 -28.00
C MET A 15 1.24 15.13 -27.10
N ALA A 16 0.79 14.98 -25.85
CA ALA A 16 1.09 15.94 -24.81
C ALA A 16 2.46 15.60 -24.21
N SER A 17 3.52 16.19 -24.76
CA SER A 17 4.86 16.14 -24.18
C SER A 17 4.92 17.10 -22.99
N VAL A 18 4.84 16.56 -21.78
CA VAL A 18 5.23 17.30 -20.57
C VAL A 18 6.76 17.20 -20.46
N VAL A 19 7.42 18.32 -20.75
CA VAL A 19 8.84 18.50 -20.47
C VAL A 19 8.97 18.93 -19.01
N ILE A 20 9.36 18.01 -18.12
CA ILE A 20 9.81 18.36 -16.77
C ILE A 20 11.30 18.71 -16.87
N ALA A 21 11.58 20.00 -16.93
CA ALA A 21 12.92 20.54 -16.72
C ALA A 21 13.22 20.57 -15.21
N GLY A 22 13.81 19.47 -14.71
CA GLY A 22 14.39 19.41 -13.35
C GLY A 22 15.90 19.61 -13.42
N CYS A 23 16.37 20.76 -12.95
CA CYS A 23 17.78 21.14 -12.92
C CYS A 23 18.61 20.23 -12.01
N GLY A 24 19.89 20.10 -12.38
CA GLY A 24 20.87 19.25 -11.72
C GLY A 24 21.20 19.65 -10.29
N GLY A 25 21.48 18.63 -9.49
CA GLY A 25 22.13 18.72 -8.19
C GLY A 25 23.07 17.54 -8.02
N LYS A 26 24.31 17.68 -8.51
CA LYS A 26 25.39 16.71 -8.29
C LYS A 26 26.01 17.00 -6.92
N ALA A 27 25.49 16.35 -5.89
CA ALA A 27 26.14 16.28 -4.58
C ALA A 27 26.83 14.92 -4.44
N ALA A 28 28.16 14.94 -4.37
CA ALA A 28 28.96 13.79 -3.97
C ALA A 28 28.74 13.56 -2.47
N ALA A 29 28.32 12.36 -2.07
CA ALA A 29 28.29 11.95 -0.68
C ALA A 29 29.72 11.66 -0.19
N PRO A 30 30.12 12.10 1.02
CA PRO A 30 31.37 11.68 1.63
C PRO A 30 31.33 10.19 2.02
N PRO A 31 32.49 9.51 2.14
CA PRO A 31 32.57 8.13 2.60
C PRO A 31 32.12 8.05 4.07
N VAL A 32 31.08 7.27 4.33
CA VAL A 32 30.66 6.92 5.68
C VAL A 32 31.63 5.86 6.22
N ALA A 33 32.37 6.24 7.25
CA ALA A 33 33.25 5.37 7.99
C ALA A 33 32.46 4.21 8.63
N ALA A 34 33.06 3.03 8.63
CA ALA A 34 32.60 1.87 9.37
C ALA A 34 32.63 2.18 10.88
N GLY A 35 31.47 2.32 11.49
CA GLY A 35 31.30 2.33 12.94
C GLY A 35 31.10 0.90 13.41
N ASP A 36 32.16 0.32 13.96
CA ASP A 36 32.13 -0.89 14.79
C ASP A 36 31.53 -0.48 16.15
N GLY A 37 30.40 -1.08 16.52
CA GLY A 37 29.55 -0.63 17.62
C GLY A 37 29.06 -1.80 18.45
N THR A 38 29.93 -2.27 19.33
CA THR A 38 29.68 -3.23 20.39
C THR A 38 28.52 -2.79 21.31
N GLN A 39 27.62 -3.75 21.53
CA GLN A 39 26.67 -3.98 22.63
C GLN A 39 26.68 -3.02 23.85
N HIS A 40 25.48 -2.66 24.34
CA HIS A 40 25.16 -2.83 25.76
C HIS A 40 23.66 -2.78 26.02
N GLY A 41 23.16 -3.71 26.84
CA GLY A 41 21.78 -3.75 27.29
C GLY A 41 21.46 -2.61 28.25
N HIS A 42 20.18 -2.24 28.30
CA HIS A 42 19.57 -1.59 29.45
C HIS A 42 18.14 -2.11 29.57
N ASP A 43 17.96 -2.99 30.56
CA ASP A 43 16.71 -3.10 31.30
C ASP A 43 16.36 -1.71 31.84
N HIS A 44 15.22 -1.16 31.41
CA HIS A 44 14.58 -0.09 32.18
C HIS A 44 13.06 -0.25 32.10
N ASP A 45 12.55 -0.93 33.11
CA ASP A 45 11.24 -0.65 33.71
C ASP A 45 11.38 0.69 34.47
N PRO A 46 10.45 1.63 34.25
CA PRO A 46 9.73 2.10 35.42
C PRO A 46 8.22 2.29 35.16
N ASP A 47 7.45 1.60 35.99
CA ASP A 47 6.26 2.11 36.68
C ASP A 47 6.09 3.64 36.62
N HIS A 48 5.15 4.11 35.79
CA HIS A 48 4.56 5.43 35.93
C HIS A 48 3.03 5.36 35.94
N HIS A 49 2.51 5.03 37.11
CA HIS A 49 1.19 5.42 37.58
C HIS A 49 1.11 6.95 37.74
N GLY A 50 0.74 7.65 36.67
CA GLY A 50 0.39 9.07 36.70
C GLY A 50 -1.12 9.25 36.73
N ALA A 51 -1.72 9.20 37.93
CA ALA A 51 -3.08 9.69 38.14
C ALA A 51 -3.08 11.22 38.05
N VAL A 52 -3.76 11.78 37.04
CA VAL A 52 -4.07 13.20 36.98
C VAL A 52 -5.57 13.37 37.12
N ALA A 53 -5.94 14.02 38.23
CA ALA A 53 -7.29 14.41 38.59
C ALA A 53 -7.86 15.46 37.61
N PRO A 54 -9.20 15.62 37.56
CA PRO A 54 -9.86 16.53 36.64
C PRO A 54 -9.72 17.98 37.13
N ALA A 55 -9.43 18.89 36.22
CA ALA A 55 -9.53 20.33 36.48
C ALA A 55 -10.79 20.84 35.78
N ASP A 56 -11.79 21.14 36.61
CA ASP A 56 -12.96 21.92 36.27
C ASP A 56 -12.55 23.29 35.68
N ALA A 57 -13.07 23.59 34.51
CA ALA A 57 -13.11 24.94 33.97
C ALA A 57 -14.47 25.14 33.30
N GLU A 58 -15.50 25.32 34.15
CA GLU A 58 -16.76 25.91 33.75
C GLU A 58 -16.52 27.35 33.31
N ALA A 59 -16.44 27.55 32.00
CA ALA A 59 -16.62 28.84 31.38
C ALA A 59 -18.03 28.89 30.80
N ASP A 60 -18.94 29.38 31.65
CA ASP A 60 -20.21 30.01 31.33
C ASP A 60 -20.12 30.78 30.00
N ARG A 61 -20.69 30.18 28.95
CA ARG A 61 -20.81 30.79 27.63
C ARG A 61 -22.29 30.84 27.27
N ASP A 62 -22.84 32.03 27.47
CA ASP A 62 -23.87 32.65 26.65
C ASP A 62 -24.93 31.70 26.09
N HIS A 63 -26.01 31.56 26.84
CA HIS A 63 -27.32 31.16 26.34
C HIS A 63 -27.80 32.17 25.27
N LEU A 64 -27.34 31.98 24.03
CA LEU A 64 -28.03 32.52 22.87
C LEU A 64 -29.32 31.71 22.64
N PRO A 65 -30.46 32.36 22.37
CA PRO A 65 -31.68 31.65 22.02
C PRO A 65 -31.42 30.85 20.75
N HIS A 66 -31.46 29.52 20.88
CA HIS A 66 -31.38 28.61 19.75
C HIS A 66 -32.64 28.84 18.92
N VAL A 67 -32.49 29.58 17.82
CA VAL A 67 -33.56 29.72 16.83
C VAL A 67 -33.65 28.35 16.17
N ASP A 68 -34.72 27.61 16.47
CA ASP A 68 -35.11 26.35 15.81
C ASP A 68 -35.35 26.64 14.32
N ALA A 69 -34.27 26.77 13.56
CA ALA A 69 -34.31 26.71 12.12
C ALA A 69 -34.78 25.29 11.76
N PRO A 70 -35.85 25.14 10.96
CA PRO A 70 -36.29 23.82 10.53
C PRO A 70 -35.10 23.08 9.93
N LEU A 71 -34.77 21.92 10.50
CA LEU A 71 -33.74 21.05 9.93
C LEU A 71 -34.12 20.79 8.47
N PRO A 72 -33.21 21.00 7.51
CA PRO A 72 -33.50 20.67 6.13
C PRO A 72 -33.91 19.19 6.07
N ASP A 73 -34.96 18.90 5.29
CA ASP A 73 -35.46 17.55 5.09
C ASP A 73 -34.27 16.62 4.79
N ALA A 74 -34.18 15.51 5.53
CA ALA A 74 -33.10 14.55 5.35
C ALA A 74 -33.09 14.10 3.88
N PRO A 75 -31.92 14.09 3.21
CA PRO A 75 -31.84 13.66 1.82
C PRO A 75 -32.37 12.22 1.70
N PRO A 76 -33.04 11.89 0.58
CA PRO A 76 -33.51 10.53 0.35
C PRO A 76 -32.34 9.53 0.45
N PRO A 77 -32.57 8.31 0.95
CA PRO A 77 -31.52 7.30 1.05
C PRO A 77 -30.93 7.01 -0.33
N ALA A 78 -29.60 6.89 -0.41
CA ALA A 78 -28.93 6.50 -1.64
C ALA A 78 -29.44 5.13 -2.13
N PRO A 79 -29.55 4.92 -3.46
CA PRO A 79 -29.92 3.62 -4.00
C PRO A 79 -28.90 2.55 -3.56
N PRO A 80 -29.34 1.29 -3.37
CA PRO A 80 -28.43 0.21 -2.99
C PRO A 80 -27.40 -0.02 -4.09
N THR A 81 -26.11 0.01 -3.74
CA THR A 81 -25.02 -0.31 -4.66
C THR A 81 -25.03 -1.80 -4.99
N ASP A 82 -24.91 -2.14 -6.28
CA ASP A 82 -24.78 -3.54 -6.71
C ASP A 82 -23.46 -4.13 -6.21
N ALA A 83 -23.54 -5.12 -5.31
CA ALA A 83 -22.37 -5.78 -4.74
C ALA A 83 -21.49 -6.46 -5.79
N ALA A 84 -22.04 -6.88 -6.94
CA ALA A 84 -21.25 -7.43 -8.03
C ALA A 84 -20.38 -6.35 -8.69
N GLN A 85 -20.96 -5.16 -8.94
CA GLN A 85 -20.22 -4.03 -9.47
C GLN A 85 -19.12 -3.58 -8.51
N VAL A 86 -19.40 -3.51 -7.20
CA VAL A 86 -18.38 -3.16 -6.18
C VAL A 86 -17.17 -4.11 -6.25
N ARG A 87 -17.38 -5.42 -6.40
CA ARG A 87 -16.27 -6.38 -6.53
C ARG A 87 -15.44 -6.15 -7.80
N VAL A 88 -16.11 -5.84 -8.92
CA VAL A 88 -15.42 -5.54 -10.18
C VAL A 88 -14.56 -4.29 -10.04
N ASP A 89 -15.10 -3.23 -9.43
CA ASP A 89 -14.40 -1.96 -9.23
C ASP A 89 -13.19 -2.12 -8.30
N LEU A 90 -13.33 -2.90 -7.22
CA LEU A 90 -12.23 -3.20 -6.30
C LEU A 90 -11.10 -3.99 -6.98
N LEU A 91 -11.41 -5.03 -7.74
CA LEU A 91 -10.40 -5.78 -8.51
C LEU A 91 -9.70 -4.92 -9.55
N ALA A 92 -10.42 -4.01 -10.19
CA ALA A 92 -9.84 -3.08 -11.17
C ALA A 92 -8.86 -2.12 -10.50
N ALA A 93 -9.23 -1.53 -9.36
CA ALA A 93 -8.38 -0.63 -8.58
C ALA A 93 -7.12 -1.35 -8.07
N GLU A 94 -7.27 -2.55 -7.51
CA GLU A 94 -6.16 -3.40 -7.09
C GLU A 94 -5.21 -3.75 -8.24
N THR A 95 -5.77 -4.16 -9.40
CA THR A 95 -4.97 -4.51 -10.58
C THR A 95 -4.14 -3.33 -11.07
N GLU A 96 -4.70 -2.13 -11.07
CA GLU A 96 -3.99 -0.92 -11.50
C GLU A 96 -2.89 -0.53 -10.51
N ALA A 97 -3.18 -0.61 -9.20
CA ALA A 97 -2.19 -0.39 -8.17
C ALA A 97 -1.05 -1.42 -8.26
N TYR A 98 -1.37 -2.70 -8.53
CA TYR A 98 -0.37 -3.75 -8.75
C TYR A 98 0.53 -3.43 -9.94
N ARG A 99 -0.02 -3.01 -11.09
CA ARG A 99 0.80 -2.66 -12.26
C ARG A 99 1.81 -1.57 -11.95
N SER A 100 1.41 -0.58 -11.16
CA SER A 100 2.28 0.51 -10.71
C SER A 100 3.36 0.01 -9.74
N ALA A 101 2.99 -0.86 -8.80
CA ALA A 101 3.92 -1.42 -7.80
C ALA A 101 4.85 -2.51 -8.36
N ARG A 102 4.46 -3.21 -9.43
CA ARG A 102 5.16 -4.38 -9.97
C ARG A 102 6.67 -4.18 -10.19
N PRO A 103 7.15 -3.13 -10.89
CA PRO A 103 8.59 -2.96 -11.09
C PRO A 103 9.38 -2.76 -9.79
N VAL A 104 8.75 -2.19 -8.76
CA VAL A 104 9.35 -2.00 -7.43
C VAL A 104 9.41 -3.32 -6.68
N LEU A 105 8.30 -4.06 -6.68
CA LEU A 105 8.17 -5.40 -6.12
C LEU A 105 9.18 -6.40 -6.74
N GLU A 106 9.32 -6.40 -8.06
CA GLU A 106 10.31 -7.24 -8.77
C GLU A 106 11.75 -6.87 -8.37
N ARG A 107 12.06 -5.57 -8.32
CA ARG A 107 13.40 -5.05 -7.99
C ARG A 107 13.84 -5.41 -6.57
N HIS A 108 12.95 -5.24 -5.59
CA HIS A 108 13.31 -5.35 -4.17
C HIS A 108 12.93 -6.69 -3.54
N CYS A 109 11.86 -7.33 -4.01
CA CYS A 109 11.32 -8.56 -3.41
C CYS A 109 11.55 -9.81 -4.29
N GLY A 110 11.61 -9.65 -5.62
CA GLY A 110 11.68 -10.74 -6.60
C GLY A 110 12.88 -11.68 -6.40
N ARG A 111 14.03 -11.17 -5.94
CA ARG A 111 15.23 -12.00 -5.67
C ARG A 111 14.96 -13.16 -4.70
N CYS A 112 14.05 -12.96 -3.75
CA CYS A 112 13.73 -13.92 -2.69
C CYS A 112 12.37 -14.61 -2.90
N HIS A 113 11.41 -13.92 -3.51
CA HIS A 113 10.01 -14.34 -3.57
C HIS A 113 9.51 -14.69 -4.98
N GLN A 114 10.39 -14.72 -5.98
CA GLN A 114 10.04 -15.17 -7.33
C GLN A 114 10.81 -16.44 -7.69
N ARG A 115 10.16 -17.40 -8.37
CA ARG A 115 10.84 -18.60 -8.89
C ARG A 115 11.99 -18.21 -9.82
N GLY A 116 13.14 -18.86 -9.64
CA GLY A 116 14.38 -18.50 -10.34
C GLY A 116 15.12 -17.30 -9.75
N GLY A 117 14.56 -16.62 -8.75
CA GLY A 117 15.24 -15.58 -7.99
C GLY A 117 16.50 -16.12 -7.30
N ARG A 118 17.61 -15.35 -7.32
CA ARG A 118 18.92 -15.79 -6.82
C ARG A 118 18.95 -16.23 -5.34
N GLN A 119 17.95 -15.86 -4.55
CA GLN A 119 17.81 -16.22 -3.14
C GLN A 119 16.45 -16.85 -2.83
N ALA A 120 15.73 -17.29 -3.87
CA ALA A 120 14.46 -17.98 -3.72
C ALA A 120 14.71 -19.39 -3.18
N THR A 121 14.02 -19.73 -2.10
CA THR A 121 14.03 -21.07 -1.50
C THR A 121 12.60 -21.55 -1.37
N ALA A 122 12.40 -22.88 -1.31
CA ALA A 122 11.06 -23.45 -1.11
C ALA A 122 10.36 -22.86 0.11
N LYS A 123 11.10 -22.64 1.21
CA LYS A 123 10.57 -21.99 2.43
C LYS A 123 10.07 -20.56 2.16
N LYS A 124 10.85 -19.74 1.46
CA LYS A 124 10.46 -18.34 1.17
C LYS A 124 9.27 -18.25 0.23
N LEU A 125 9.26 -19.08 -0.82
CA LEU A 125 8.14 -19.17 -1.76
C LEU A 125 6.88 -19.73 -1.08
N GLY A 126 7.05 -20.71 -0.17
CA GLY A 126 5.95 -21.24 0.64
C GLY A 126 5.32 -20.19 1.55
N HIS A 127 6.11 -19.27 2.11
CA HIS A 127 5.58 -18.13 2.88
C HIS A 127 4.92 -17.09 1.97
N PHE A 128 5.59 -16.75 0.88
CA PHE A 128 5.15 -15.73 -0.06
C PHE A 128 5.74 -15.98 -1.46
N ASP A 129 4.88 -16.30 -2.44
CA ASP A 129 5.23 -16.56 -3.83
C ASP A 129 4.69 -15.43 -4.73
N MET A 130 5.60 -14.63 -5.29
CA MET A 130 5.33 -13.54 -6.23
C MET A 130 5.51 -13.94 -7.69
N THR A 131 5.64 -15.24 -8.00
CA THR A 131 5.88 -15.70 -9.37
C THR A 131 4.72 -15.36 -10.32
N THR A 132 3.50 -15.38 -9.80
CA THR A 132 2.28 -15.08 -10.55
C THR A 132 1.42 -14.11 -9.77
N TYR A 133 0.53 -13.41 -10.47
CA TYR A 133 -0.52 -12.61 -9.86
C TYR A 133 -1.88 -13.32 -9.96
N PRO A 134 -2.73 -13.29 -8.91
CA PRO A 134 -2.44 -12.77 -7.57
C PRO A 134 -1.36 -13.59 -6.87
N PHE A 135 -0.67 -12.97 -5.90
CA PHE A 135 0.40 -13.65 -5.16
C PHE A 135 -0.12 -14.85 -4.35
N GLY A 136 0.75 -15.85 -4.24
CA GLY A 136 0.50 -17.10 -3.52
C GLY A 136 1.36 -17.21 -2.25
N GLY A 137 1.33 -18.41 -1.65
CA GLY A 137 1.99 -18.71 -0.38
C GLY A 137 1.03 -18.78 0.79
N HIS A 138 1.57 -19.06 1.98
CA HIS A 138 0.80 -19.27 3.21
C HIS A 138 0.20 -17.99 3.79
N HIS A 139 0.85 -16.83 3.61
CA HIS A 139 0.37 -15.53 4.10
C HIS A 139 -0.34 -14.71 3.03
N ALA A 140 -0.89 -15.39 2.03
CA ALA A 140 -1.30 -14.71 0.81
C ALA A 140 -2.66 -13.98 0.96
N ASP A 141 -3.39 -14.22 2.04
CA ASP A 141 -4.53 -13.45 2.53
C ASP A 141 -4.11 -12.24 3.39
N GLU A 142 -2.98 -12.32 4.08
CA GLU A 142 -2.45 -11.27 4.97
C GLU A 142 -1.44 -10.31 4.28
N LEU A 143 -1.32 -10.35 2.96
CA LEU A 143 -0.22 -9.71 2.22
C LEU A 143 -0.07 -8.22 2.49
N GLY A 144 -1.16 -7.46 2.38
CA GLY A 144 -1.12 -6.01 2.55
C GLY A 144 -0.61 -5.63 3.94
N ARG A 145 -1.06 -6.34 4.98
CA ARG A 145 -0.58 -6.16 6.36
C ARG A 145 0.87 -6.56 6.54
N VAL A 146 1.25 -7.77 6.10
CA VAL A 146 2.61 -8.32 6.28
C VAL A 146 3.64 -7.45 5.58
N ILE A 147 3.37 -7.03 4.34
CA ILE A 147 4.29 -6.21 3.55
C ILE A 147 4.49 -4.84 4.20
N ARG A 148 3.41 -4.19 4.65
CA ARG A 148 3.50 -2.93 5.39
C ARG A 148 4.35 -3.07 6.65
N ALA A 149 4.15 -4.14 7.43
CA ALA A 149 4.91 -4.39 8.64
C ALA A 149 6.43 -4.59 8.37
N VAL A 150 6.80 -5.44 7.40
CA VAL A 150 8.24 -5.70 7.12
C VAL A 150 8.96 -4.52 6.47
N LEU A 151 8.21 -3.61 5.84
CA LEU A 151 8.73 -2.35 5.30
C LEU A 151 8.70 -1.20 6.32
N GLY A 152 8.21 -1.42 7.54
CA GLY A 152 8.19 -0.40 8.59
C GLY A 152 7.10 0.67 8.42
N VAL A 153 6.08 0.41 7.60
CA VAL A 153 4.94 1.31 7.46
C VAL A 153 4.20 1.39 8.79
N GLY A 154 3.92 2.60 9.27
CA GLY A 154 3.34 2.85 10.60
C GLY A 154 4.38 3.05 11.71
N GLY A 155 5.65 3.29 11.38
CA GLY A 155 6.70 3.67 12.34
C GLY A 155 7.54 2.50 12.88
N GLY A 156 7.29 1.28 12.40
CA GLY A 156 8.13 0.12 12.73
C GLY A 156 9.50 0.18 12.08
N LYS A 157 10.49 -0.53 12.65
CA LYS A 157 11.80 -0.69 12.03
C LYS A 157 11.67 -1.62 10.81
N PRO A 158 12.06 -1.19 9.59
CA PRO A 158 12.02 -2.06 8.42
C PRO A 158 12.97 -3.24 8.60
N THR A 159 12.51 -4.44 8.23
CA THR A 159 13.27 -5.70 8.32
C THR A 159 13.60 -6.28 6.94
N MET A 160 12.98 -5.75 5.89
CA MET A 160 13.17 -6.15 4.50
C MET A 160 13.61 -4.97 3.61
N PRO A 161 14.27 -5.24 2.47
CA PRO A 161 14.79 -6.53 2.00
C PRO A 161 15.98 -7.05 2.85
N ALA A 162 16.20 -8.36 2.82
CA ALA A 162 17.29 -9.00 3.57
C ALA A 162 18.67 -8.39 3.20
N GLY A 163 19.42 -7.97 4.22
CA GLY A 163 20.74 -7.36 4.08
C GLY A 163 20.73 -5.87 3.71
N ARG A 164 19.58 -5.31 3.34
CA ARG A 164 19.41 -3.86 3.13
C ARG A 164 18.06 -3.36 3.67
N PRO A 165 17.75 -3.55 4.96
CA PRO A 165 16.47 -3.09 5.51
C PRO A 165 16.31 -1.58 5.35
N GLY A 166 15.11 -1.16 4.94
CA GLY A 166 14.80 0.26 4.76
C GLY A 166 15.30 0.87 3.46
N VAL A 167 15.76 0.07 2.48
CA VAL A 167 16.12 0.58 1.14
C VAL A 167 14.91 0.99 0.30
N VAL A 168 13.72 0.47 0.64
CA VAL A 168 12.45 0.82 -0.02
C VAL A 168 11.89 2.06 0.67
N GLN A 169 11.93 3.21 0.00
CA GLN A 169 11.55 4.52 0.53
C GLN A 169 10.90 5.39 -0.56
N GLY A 170 10.34 6.54 -0.17
CA GLY A 170 9.80 7.53 -1.10
C GLY A 170 8.74 6.92 -2.02
N ASP A 171 8.84 7.21 -3.32
CA ASP A 171 7.89 6.77 -4.34
C ASP A 171 7.77 5.24 -4.45
N ASP A 172 8.89 4.52 -4.26
CA ASP A 172 8.90 3.05 -4.26
C ASP A 172 8.04 2.51 -3.11
N LEU A 173 8.19 3.08 -1.91
CA LEU A 173 7.38 2.69 -0.75
C LEU A 173 5.91 3.08 -0.95
N ALA A 174 5.65 4.29 -1.47
CA ALA A 174 4.30 4.77 -1.74
C ALA A 174 3.55 3.86 -2.74
N ALA A 175 4.21 3.42 -3.81
CA ALA A 175 3.63 2.50 -4.78
C ALA A 175 3.24 1.15 -4.16
N ILE A 176 4.11 0.57 -3.30
CA ILE A 176 3.81 -0.68 -2.60
C ILE A 176 2.67 -0.49 -1.60
N VAL A 177 2.63 0.63 -0.87
CA VAL A 177 1.56 0.93 0.09
C VAL A 177 0.22 1.08 -0.61
N ALA A 178 0.17 1.82 -1.73
CA ALA A 178 -1.06 1.98 -2.51
C ALA A 178 -1.60 0.63 -3.02
N TRP A 179 -0.71 -0.26 -3.48
CA TRP A 179 -1.12 -1.62 -3.84
C TRP A 179 -1.59 -2.44 -2.63
N ALA A 180 -0.89 -2.38 -1.49
CA ALA A 180 -1.26 -3.10 -0.28
C ALA A 180 -2.64 -2.67 0.25
N GLU A 181 -2.96 -1.38 0.21
CA GLU A 181 -4.27 -0.85 0.58
C GLU A 181 -5.36 -1.30 -0.39
N ALA A 182 -5.11 -1.25 -1.69
CA ALA A 182 -6.07 -1.71 -2.70
C ALA A 182 -6.33 -3.22 -2.58
N TRP A 183 -5.29 -4.02 -2.28
CA TRP A 183 -5.40 -5.45 -1.97
C TRP A 183 -6.29 -5.69 -0.75
N ASP A 184 -6.05 -4.98 0.37
CA ASP A 184 -6.83 -5.15 1.60
C ASP A 184 -8.30 -4.77 1.39
N LEU A 185 -8.57 -3.72 0.60
CA LEU A 185 -9.94 -3.33 0.21
C LEU A 185 -10.61 -4.39 -0.69
N ALA A 186 -9.90 -4.93 -1.67
CA ALA A 186 -10.42 -6.00 -2.53
C ALA A 186 -10.69 -7.28 -1.73
N GLN A 187 -9.82 -7.64 -0.78
CA GLN A 187 -10.05 -8.74 0.14
C GLN A 187 -11.29 -8.52 1.01
N ALA A 188 -11.39 -7.36 1.65
CA ALA A 188 -12.53 -7.03 2.52
C ALA A 188 -13.86 -6.99 1.75
N GLY A 189 -13.83 -6.57 0.48
CA GLY A 189 -14.99 -6.58 -0.41
C GLY A 189 -15.33 -7.94 -1.03
N GLY A 190 -14.58 -9.00 -0.71
CA GLY A 190 -14.79 -10.34 -1.27
C GLY A 190 -14.53 -10.41 -2.78
N ALA A 191 -13.63 -9.57 -3.28
CA ALA A 191 -13.30 -9.49 -4.69
C ALA A 191 -12.39 -10.65 -5.14
N HIS A 192 -11.66 -11.26 -4.20
CA HIS A 192 -10.88 -12.48 -4.46
C HIS A 192 -11.73 -13.75 -4.31
N PRO A 193 -11.42 -14.80 -5.10
CA PRO A 193 -12.03 -16.10 -4.88
C PRO A 193 -11.67 -16.62 -3.48
N PRO A 194 -12.57 -17.39 -2.84
CA PRO A 194 -12.29 -18.01 -1.56
C PRO A 194 -11.04 -18.87 -1.67
N ARG A 195 -10.07 -18.58 -0.81
CA ARG A 195 -8.84 -19.38 -0.72
C ARG A 195 -9.07 -20.54 0.24
N PRO A 196 -8.43 -21.71 0.01
CA PRO A 196 -8.50 -22.81 0.96
C PRO A 196 -8.04 -22.33 2.33
N ALA A 197 -8.81 -22.62 3.39
CA ALA A 197 -8.40 -22.30 4.75
C ALA A 197 -7.06 -22.98 5.04
N HIS A 198 -6.07 -22.19 5.44
CA HIS A 198 -4.75 -22.72 5.78
C HIS A 198 -4.81 -23.35 7.17
N HIS A 199 -4.72 -24.68 7.25
CA HIS A 199 -4.50 -25.36 8.54
C HIS A 199 -3.07 -25.06 9.00
N HIS A 200 -2.93 -24.37 10.13
CA HIS A 200 -1.65 -24.26 10.83
C HIS A 200 -1.27 -25.66 11.33
N HIS A 201 -0.28 -26.28 10.69
CA HIS A 201 0.33 -27.53 11.13
C HIS A 201 1.63 -27.24 11.88
#